data_AF-A0AAV5ZIR8-F1
#
_entry.id   AF-A0AAV5ZIR8-F1
#
_cell.length_a   1.000
_cell.length_b   1.000
_cell.length_c   1.000
_cell.angle_alpha   90.00
_cell.angle_beta   90.00
_cell.angle_gamma   90.00
#
_symmetry.space_group_name_H-M   'P 1'
#
loop_
_entity.id
_entity.type
_entity.pdbx_description
1 polymer ?
#
loop_
_entity_poly.entity_id
_entity_poly.type
_entity_poly.pdbx_seq_one_letter_code
_entity_poly.pdbx_strand_id
1 'polypeptide(L)'
;MTRQLQSDAEQREVANEELRIANEQLQEANDRLEAQVEELKTAQEAIRHKDEFLAMLAHELRNPLAPILTAAHLLRVRSDEAETVQRAREIIERQVRHEARLLDVSRITRGMIDLQRRPVDLADIVAQAVETVGALVEERRHQLSIVQAPQPLPLHADPVRLVQVVSNLLVNAAKFTPPGGRLGLRTERDGATAVLRVTDNGVGIPPNMLDKIFGLFAQVEPSLARSQGGLGIGLTLAKTLVEMHGGTIVVASAGPGRGSEFVVRLPLGAPAPPKAAPGESPPRRYRILLIEDHHDARQTLGEALRLAGHEVFVADNGADGIDLALAHHPDVAVVDIGLPGVSGYEVAARVRTALGSTVRLIALTGYGQAEDRRRSHAAGFDAHVVKPVGVEDLEALIVLSSASAAHGSA
;
A
#
# COMPACT_ATOMS: atom_id res chain seq x y z
N MET A 1 43.27 -8.20 -76.97
CA MET A 1 41.81 -8.27 -76.73
C MET A 1 41.48 -9.10 -75.48
N THR A 2 42.07 -10.29 -75.31
CA THR A 2 41.84 -11.19 -74.16
C THR A 2 42.32 -10.65 -72.80
N ARG A 3 43.49 -10.00 -72.72
CA ARG A 3 43.98 -9.43 -71.43
C ARG A 3 43.14 -8.26 -70.90
N GLN A 4 42.56 -7.47 -71.79
CA GLN A 4 41.77 -6.29 -71.40
C GLN A 4 40.40 -6.70 -70.86
N LEU A 5 39.79 -7.73 -71.47
CA LEU A 5 38.57 -8.35 -70.96
C LEU A 5 38.78 -9.07 -69.63
N GLN A 6 39.96 -9.67 -69.39
CA GLN A 6 40.31 -10.24 -68.08
C GLN A 6 40.49 -9.17 -67.00
N SER A 7 41.19 -8.07 -67.33
CA SER A 7 41.35 -6.93 -66.41
C SER A 7 40.01 -6.27 -66.05
N ASP A 8 39.10 -6.11 -67.01
CA ASP A 8 37.77 -5.53 -66.77
C ASP A 8 36.88 -6.48 -65.94
N ALA A 9 37.05 -7.80 -66.10
CA ALA A 9 36.33 -8.80 -65.31
C ALA A 9 36.82 -8.81 -63.86
N GLU A 10 38.14 -8.79 -63.62
CA GLU A 10 38.73 -8.71 -62.28
C GLU A 10 38.32 -7.41 -61.57
N GLN A 11 38.33 -6.26 -62.26
CA GLN A 11 37.87 -4.99 -61.68
C GLN A 11 36.38 -5.03 -61.29
N ARG A 12 35.54 -5.67 -62.10
CA ARG A 12 34.11 -5.86 -61.79
C ARG A 12 33.89 -6.76 -60.59
N GLU A 13 34.71 -7.80 -60.45
CA GLU A 13 34.60 -8.76 -59.35
C GLU A 13 35.00 -8.11 -58.02
N VAL A 14 36.08 -7.32 -58.01
CA VAL A 14 36.48 -6.49 -56.86
C VAL A 14 35.40 -5.47 -56.50
N ALA A 15 34.86 -4.74 -57.49
CA ALA A 15 33.81 -3.76 -57.23
C ALA A 15 32.50 -4.39 -56.71
N ASN A 16 32.14 -5.60 -57.19
CA ASN A 16 30.98 -6.33 -56.68
C ASN A 16 31.20 -6.81 -55.24
N GLU A 17 32.42 -7.25 -54.90
CA GLU A 17 32.74 -7.69 -53.54
C GLU A 17 32.77 -6.51 -52.55
N GLU A 18 33.34 -5.36 -52.96
CA GLU A 18 33.27 -4.11 -52.19
C GLU A 18 31.81 -3.67 -51.95
N LEU A 19 30.97 -3.76 -52.99
CA LEU A 19 29.54 -3.44 -52.88
C LEU A 19 28.79 -4.41 -51.96
N ARG A 20 29.16 -5.70 -51.98
CA ARG A 20 28.59 -6.71 -51.09
C ARG A 20 28.92 -6.42 -49.63
N ILE A 21 30.20 -6.15 -49.34
CA ILE A 21 30.67 -5.79 -48.00
C ILE A 21 29.99 -4.50 -47.51
N ALA A 22 29.89 -3.48 -48.37
CA ALA A 22 29.23 -2.23 -48.04
C ALA A 22 27.73 -2.41 -47.74
N ASN A 23 27.02 -3.25 -48.52
CA ASN A 23 25.62 -3.56 -48.26
C ASN A 23 25.42 -4.35 -46.95
N GLU A 24 26.29 -5.31 -46.66
CA GLU A 24 26.25 -6.06 -45.39
C GLU A 24 26.47 -5.12 -44.18
N GLN A 25 27.44 -4.21 -44.26
CA GLN A 25 27.67 -3.20 -43.21
C GLN A 25 26.49 -2.23 -43.06
N LEU A 26 25.85 -1.83 -44.16
CA LEU A 26 24.69 -0.95 -44.12
C LEU A 26 23.49 -1.65 -43.47
N GLN A 27 23.30 -2.94 -43.75
CA GLN A 27 22.24 -3.75 -43.15
C GLN A 27 22.46 -3.89 -41.64
N GLU A 28 23.68 -4.23 -41.21
CA GLU A 28 24.00 -4.29 -39.78
C GLU A 28 23.80 -2.96 -39.05
N ALA A 29 24.14 -1.84 -39.71
CA ALA A 29 23.94 -0.51 -39.16
C ALA A 29 22.44 -0.18 -39.03
N ASN A 30 21.62 -0.53 -40.02
CA ASN A 30 20.18 -0.36 -39.98
C ASN A 30 19.54 -1.18 -38.86
N ASP A 31 19.87 -2.47 -38.73
CA ASP A 31 19.32 -3.34 -37.70
C ASP A 31 19.67 -2.80 -36.28
N ARG A 32 20.87 -2.26 -36.08
CA ARG A 32 21.27 -1.60 -34.82
C ARG A 32 20.49 -0.32 -34.56
N LEU A 33 20.28 0.51 -35.59
CA LEU A 33 19.49 1.73 -35.49
C LEU A 33 18.03 1.43 -35.14
N GLU A 34 17.43 0.41 -35.74
CA GLU A 34 16.08 -0.03 -35.43
C GLU A 34 15.94 -0.49 -33.97
N ALA A 35 16.90 -1.28 -33.47
CA ALA A 35 16.93 -1.68 -32.06
C ALA A 35 17.05 -0.49 -31.10
N GLN A 36 17.91 0.49 -31.42
CA GLN A 36 18.07 1.70 -30.61
C GLN A 36 16.83 2.60 -30.65
N VAL A 37 16.18 2.72 -31.80
CA VAL A 37 14.93 3.48 -31.92
C VAL A 37 13.83 2.86 -31.06
N GLU A 38 13.74 1.53 -31.03
CA GLU A 38 12.74 0.84 -30.22
C GLU A 38 13.03 0.94 -28.71
N GLU A 39 14.30 0.86 -28.30
CA GLU A 39 14.73 1.12 -26.92
C GLU A 39 14.43 2.57 -26.50
N LEU A 40 14.70 3.55 -27.37
CA LEU A 40 14.39 4.95 -27.10
C LEU A 40 12.89 5.22 -27.00
N LYS A 41 12.07 4.60 -27.86
CA LYS A 41 10.61 4.73 -27.77
C LYS A 41 10.10 4.17 -26.44
N THR A 42 10.52 2.97 -26.05
CA THR A 42 10.09 2.37 -24.77
C THR A 42 10.52 3.23 -23.57
N ALA A 43 11.73 3.79 -23.59
CA ALA A 43 12.18 4.73 -22.57
C ALA A 43 11.38 6.05 -22.56
N GLN A 44 11.06 6.60 -23.73
CA GLN A 44 10.25 7.82 -23.86
C GLN A 44 8.82 7.62 -23.40
N GLU A 45 8.21 6.47 -23.70
CA GLU A 45 6.90 6.09 -23.19
C GLU A 45 6.91 5.98 -21.66
N ALA A 46 7.95 5.38 -21.08
CA ALA A 46 8.11 5.31 -19.62
C ALA A 46 8.25 6.70 -18.98
N ILE A 47 9.01 7.61 -19.59
CA ILE A 47 9.16 8.99 -19.11
C ILE A 47 7.84 9.74 -19.21
N ARG A 48 7.15 9.63 -20.34
CA ARG A 48 5.86 10.28 -20.56
C ARG A 48 4.80 9.80 -19.57
N HIS A 49 4.72 8.48 -19.33
CA HIS A 49 3.84 7.93 -18.31
C HIS A 49 4.20 8.41 -16.89
N LYS A 50 5.48 8.63 -16.60
CA LYS A 50 5.92 9.21 -15.32
C LYS A 50 5.47 10.66 -15.16
N ASP A 51 5.60 11.47 -16.20
CA ASP A 51 5.21 12.88 -16.17
C ASP A 51 3.68 13.04 -16.11
N GLU A 52 2.94 12.21 -16.84
CA GLU A 52 1.48 12.12 -16.75
C GLU A 52 1.03 11.65 -15.35
N PHE A 53 1.73 10.69 -14.73
CA PHE A 53 1.52 10.28 -13.34
C PHE A 53 1.75 11.42 -12.36
N LEU A 54 2.84 12.18 -12.48
CA LEU A 54 3.14 13.29 -11.57
C LEU A 54 2.11 14.41 -11.69
N ALA A 55 1.69 14.74 -12.92
CA ALA A 55 0.68 15.75 -13.17
C ALA A 55 -0.70 15.33 -12.62
N MET A 56 -1.08 14.07 -12.83
CA MET A 56 -2.34 13.52 -12.31
C MET A 56 -2.30 13.37 -10.79
N LEU A 57 -1.22 12.86 -10.21
CA LEU A 57 -1.04 12.78 -8.76
C LEU A 57 -1.13 14.16 -8.11
N ALA A 58 -0.52 15.19 -8.71
CA ALA A 58 -0.63 16.56 -8.22
C ALA A 58 -2.08 17.09 -8.27
N HIS A 59 -2.87 16.67 -9.27
CA HIS A 59 -4.28 17.03 -9.38
C HIS A 59 -5.13 16.28 -8.34
N GLU A 60 -4.93 14.97 -8.22
CA GLU A 60 -5.62 14.10 -7.27
C GLU A 60 -5.26 14.40 -5.82
N LEU A 61 -4.04 14.86 -5.52
CA LEU A 61 -3.67 15.35 -4.19
C LEU A 61 -4.32 16.69 -3.85
N ARG A 62 -4.56 17.57 -4.84
CA ARG A 62 -5.22 18.87 -4.59
C ARG A 62 -6.72 18.75 -4.42
N ASN A 63 -7.36 17.87 -5.17
CA ASN A 63 -8.82 17.76 -5.22
C ASN A 63 -9.49 17.48 -3.86
N PRO A 64 -8.99 16.59 -2.99
CA PRO A 64 -9.60 16.35 -1.67
C PRO A 64 -9.35 17.49 -0.67
N LEU A 65 -8.36 18.36 -0.90
CA LEU A 65 -8.07 19.49 -0.01
C LEU A 65 -9.23 20.51 0.02
N ALA A 66 -9.86 20.79 -1.12
CA ALA A 66 -10.94 21.77 -1.18
C ALA A 66 -12.20 21.35 -0.37
N PRO A 67 -12.69 20.10 -0.46
CA PRO A 67 -13.72 19.59 0.43
C PRO A 67 -13.30 19.54 1.90
N ILE A 68 -12.05 19.15 2.22
CA ILE A 68 -11.53 19.16 3.59
C ILE A 68 -11.59 20.59 4.17
N LEU A 69 -11.08 21.58 3.44
CA LEU A 69 -11.07 22.97 3.87
C LEU A 69 -12.49 23.52 4.06
N THR A 70 -13.41 23.15 3.17
CA THR A 70 -14.82 23.56 3.27
C THR A 70 -15.50 22.91 4.48
N ALA A 71 -15.29 21.62 4.72
CA ALA A 71 -15.83 20.91 5.87
C ALA A 71 -15.23 21.44 7.19
N ALA A 72 -13.93 21.73 7.23
CA ALA A 72 -13.29 22.37 8.38
C ALA A 72 -13.85 23.77 8.65
N HIS A 73 -14.15 24.54 7.59
CA HIS A 73 -14.83 25.83 7.73
C HIS A 73 -16.25 25.68 8.28
N LEU A 74 -17.01 24.68 7.83
CA LEU A 74 -18.35 24.37 8.36
C LEU A 74 -18.30 24.03 9.85
N LEU A 75 -17.34 23.21 10.28
CA LEU A 75 -17.14 22.90 11.71
C LEU A 75 -16.85 24.15 12.56
N ARG A 76 -16.20 25.17 11.98
CA ARG A 76 -15.90 26.43 12.66
C ARG A 76 -17.09 27.37 12.76
N VAL A 77 -17.95 27.42 11.72
CA VAL A 77 -19.07 28.38 11.62
C VAL A 77 -20.39 27.80 12.16
N ARG A 78 -20.54 26.47 12.15
CA ARG A 78 -21.75 25.73 12.57
C ARG A 78 -21.36 24.59 13.52
N SER A 79 -20.80 24.94 14.67
CA SER A 79 -20.37 23.96 15.69
C SER A 79 -21.52 23.46 16.58
N ASP A 80 -22.67 24.11 16.51
CA ASP A 80 -23.88 23.87 17.30
C ASP A 80 -24.87 22.90 16.63
N GLU A 81 -24.76 22.71 15.31
CA GLU A 81 -25.66 21.86 14.53
C GLU A 81 -25.08 20.44 14.35
N ALA A 82 -25.58 19.50 15.15
CA ALA A 82 -25.04 18.15 15.24
C ALA A 82 -24.97 17.41 13.88
N GLU A 83 -25.97 17.57 13.02
CA GLU A 83 -26.01 16.92 11.70
C GLU A 83 -24.95 17.51 10.75
N THR A 84 -24.80 18.84 10.72
CA THR A 84 -23.76 19.54 9.95
C THR A 84 -22.36 19.16 10.43
N VAL A 85 -22.16 19.08 11.75
CA VAL A 85 -20.89 18.65 12.36
C VAL A 85 -20.55 17.23 11.96
N GLN A 86 -21.52 16.31 12.06
CA GLN A 86 -21.30 14.91 11.72
C GLN A 86 -20.96 14.74 10.23
N ARG A 87 -21.71 15.39 9.34
CA ARG A 87 -21.45 15.36 7.90
C ARG A 87 -20.07 15.93 7.53
N ALA A 88 -19.67 17.03 8.17
CA ALA A 88 -18.36 17.62 7.93
C ALA A 88 -17.22 16.70 8.39
N ARG A 89 -17.37 16.04 9.55
CA ARG A 89 -16.43 15.02 10.04
C ARG A 89 -16.26 13.86 9.04
N GLU A 90 -17.38 13.31 8.56
CA GLU A 90 -17.37 12.21 7.58
C GLU A 90 -16.71 12.61 6.25
N ILE A 91 -16.91 13.86 5.79
CA ILE A 91 -16.23 14.38 4.60
C ILE A 91 -14.72 14.41 4.83
N ILE A 92 -14.26 15.02 5.93
CA ILE A 92 -12.83 15.13 6.25
C ILE A 92 -12.21 13.74 6.34
N GLU A 93 -12.80 12.83 7.10
CA GLU A 93 -12.29 11.49 7.31
C GLU A 93 -12.19 10.69 6.00
N ARG A 94 -13.23 10.79 5.15
CA ARG A 94 -13.24 10.14 3.83
C ARG A 94 -12.16 10.71 2.91
N GLN A 95 -11.98 12.02 2.87
CA GLN A 95 -10.97 12.65 2.01
C GLN A 95 -9.54 12.39 2.51
N VAL A 96 -9.30 12.42 3.82
CA VAL A 96 -7.99 12.09 4.40
C VAL A 96 -7.62 10.62 4.14
N ARG A 97 -8.59 9.69 4.26
CA ARG A 97 -8.37 8.29 3.87
C ARG A 97 -8.07 8.13 2.37
N HIS A 98 -8.66 8.97 1.52
CA HIS A 98 -8.35 8.99 0.09
C HIS A 98 -6.91 9.45 -0.18
N GLU A 99 -6.49 10.55 0.44
CA GLU A 99 -5.11 11.07 0.38
C GLU A 99 -4.07 10.02 0.84
N ALA A 100 -4.33 9.34 1.97
CA ALA A 100 -3.44 8.30 2.47
C ALA A 100 -3.24 7.16 1.44
N ARG A 101 -4.31 6.76 0.74
CA ARG A 101 -4.24 5.76 -0.34
C ARG A 101 -3.41 6.25 -1.53
N LEU A 102 -3.50 7.54 -1.89
CA LEU A 102 -2.68 8.12 -2.97
C LEU A 102 -1.20 8.17 -2.61
N LEU A 103 -0.88 8.47 -1.34
CA LEU A 103 0.50 8.46 -0.85
C LEU A 103 1.08 7.05 -0.82
N ASP A 104 0.29 6.05 -0.47
CA ASP A 104 0.69 4.64 -0.57
C ASP A 104 1.09 4.27 -2.01
N VAL A 105 0.29 4.67 -3.01
CA VAL A 105 0.60 4.45 -4.44
C VAL A 105 1.95 5.05 -4.82
N SER A 106 2.23 6.29 -4.41
CA SER A 106 3.52 6.95 -4.66
C SER A 106 4.70 6.16 -4.07
N ARG A 107 4.50 5.51 -2.91
CA ARG A 107 5.51 4.64 -2.31
C ARG A 107 5.75 3.37 -3.13
N ILE A 108 4.71 2.81 -3.76
CA ILE A 108 4.82 1.57 -4.58
C ILE A 108 5.61 1.82 -5.84
N THR A 109 5.29 2.89 -6.56
CA THR A 109 5.97 3.23 -7.82
C THR A 109 7.46 3.47 -7.61
N ARG A 110 7.87 3.80 -6.37
CA ARG A 110 9.27 3.98 -5.97
C ARG A 110 9.90 2.74 -5.30
N GLY A 111 9.18 1.62 -5.22
CA GLY A 111 9.66 0.38 -4.57
C GLY A 111 9.80 0.48 -3.04
N MET A 112 9.07 1.39 -2.39
CA MET A 112 9.27 1.77 -0.98
C MET A 112 8.28 1.11 -0.01
N ILE A 113 7.57 0.05 -0.41
CA ILE A 113 6.73 -0.73 0.52
C ILE A 113 7.57 -1.86 1.12
N ASP A 114 7.45 -2.03 2.43
CA ASP A 114 8.01 -3.17 3.13
C ASP A 114 6.93 -3.76 4.06
N LEU A 115 6.68 -5.06 3.91
CA LEU A 115 5.48 -5.74 4.42
C LEU A 115 5.64 -6.11 5.89
N GLN A 116 4.65 -5.78 6.73
CA GLN A 116 4.59 -6.23 8.13
C GLN A 116 4.00 -7.64 8.22
N ARG A 117 4.76 -8.63 7.75
CA ARG A 117 4.26 -10.02 7.69
C ARG A 117 4.12 -10.62 9.10
N ARG A 118 2.93 -11.16 9.38
CA ARG A 118 2.64 -11.92 10.60
C ARG A 118 1.75 -13.13 10.27
N PRO A 119 1.72 -14.15 11.13
CA PRO A 119 0.73 -15.22 11.02
C PRO A 119 -0.69 -14.63 11.07
N VAL A 120 -1.49 -14.89 10.04
CA VAL A 120 -2.88 -14.43 9.93
C VAL A 120 -3.71 -15.48 9.19
N ASP A 121 -4.99 -15.62 9.52
CA ASP A 121 -5.90 -16.47 8.75
C ASP A 121 -6.58 -15.67 7.63
N LEU A 122 -6.71 -16.25 6.44
CA LEU A 122 -7.36 -15.59 5.30
C LEU A 122 -8.83 -15.23 5.59
N ALA A 123 -9.52 -15.95 6.47
CA ALA A 123 -10.90 -15.64 6.85
C ALA A 123 -11.00 -14.28 7.57
N ASP A 124 -10.03 -13.95 8.44
CA ASP A 124 -9.97 -12.65 9.14
C ASP A 124 -9.81 -11.50 8.13
N ILE A 125 -8.95 -11.68 7.12
CA ILE A 125 -8.73 -10.70 6.04
C ILE A 125 -10.02 -10.49 5.23
N VAL A 126 -10.68 -11.59 4.87
CA VAL A 126 -11.94 -11.55 4.11
C VAL A 126 -13.03 -10.84 4.91
N ALA A 127 -13.16 -11.12 6.19
CA ALA A 127 -14.16 -10.48 7.05
C ALA A 127 -13.98 -8.96 7.09
N GLN A 128 -12.76 -8.47 7.33
CA GLN A 128 -12.46 -7.03 7.38
C GLN A 128 -12.67 -6.34 6.02
N ALA A 129 -12.32 -7.01 4.92
CA ALA A 129 -12.53 -6.46 3.58
C ALA A 129 -14.03 -6.37 3.23
N VAL A 130 -14.83 -7.38 3.61
CA VAL A 130 -16.28 -7.37 3.39
C VAL A 130 -16.95 -6.26 4.18
N GLU A 131 -16.56 -6.07 5.44
CA GLU A 131 -17.03 -4.97 6.29
C GLU A 131 -16.77 -3.61 5.63
N THR A 132 -15.56 -3.42 5.08
CA THR A 132 -15.17 -2.18 4.40
C THR A 132 -16.04 -1.85 3.18
N VAL A 133 -16.55 -2.86 2.47
CA VAL A 133 -17.30 -2.69 1.21
C VAL A 133 -18.82 -2.83 1.41
N GLY A 134 -19.27 -3.19 2.62
CA GLY A 134 -20.68 -3.43 2.95
C GLY A 134 -21.62 -2.28 2.56
N ALA A 135 -21.29 -1.05 2.96
CA ALA A 135 -22.10 0.12 2.63
C ALA A 135 -22.29 0.33 1.11
N LEU A 136 -21.25 0.08 0.32
CA LEU A 136 -21.31 0.22 -1.14
C LEU A 136 -22.16 -0.89 -1.78
N VAL A 137 -22.06 -2.11 -1.27
CA VAL A 137 -22.86 -3.26 -1.70
C VAL A 137 -24.34 -3.02 -1.42
N GLU A 138 -24.66 -2.51 -0.24
CA GLU A 138 -26.03 -2.16 0.15
C GLU A 138 -26.59 -1.00 -0.67
N GLU A 139 -25.83 0.09 -0.81
CA GLU A 139 -26.21 1.27 -1.61
C GLU A 139 -26.60 0.86 -3.04
N ARG A 140 -25.82 -0.04 -3.66
CA ARG A 140 -26.07 -0.55 -5.01
C ARG A 140 -26.98 -1.78 -5.06
N ARG A 141 -27.48 -2.23 -3.91
CA ARG A 141 -28.39 -3.39 -3.77
C ARG A 141 -27.84 -4.68 -4.38
N HIS A 142 -26.52 -4.89 -4.31
CA HIS A 142 -25.90 -6.10 -4.83
C HIS A 142 -26.15 -7.30 -3.92
N GLN A 143 -26.21 -8.49 -4.52
CA GLN A 143 -26.21 -9.75 -3.78
C GLN A 143 -24.78 -10.25 -3.65
N LEU A 144 -24.18 -10.15 -2.46
CA LEU A 144 -22.84 -10.67 -2.17
C LEU A 144 -22.95 -12.07 -1.56
N SER A 145 -22.40 -13.07 -2.25
CA SER A 145 -22.29 -14.44 -1.75
C SER A 145 -20.86 -14.72 -1.27
N ILE A 146 -20.72 -15.23 -0.04
CA ILE A 146 -19.41 -15.52 0.57
C ILE A 146 -19.36 -17.01 0.89
N VAL A 147 -18.37 -17.70 0.31
CA VAL A 147 -18.12 -19.13 0.56
C VAL A 147 -16.69 -19.27 1.07
N GLN A 148 -16.54 -19.50 2.37
CA GLN A 148 -15.24 -19.70 2.98
C GLN A 148 -14.83 -21.18 2.96
N ALA A 149 -13.52 -21.42 2.90
CA ALA A 149 -12.95 -22.75 3.07
C ALA A 149 -13.34 -23.33 4.45
N PRO A 150 -13.65 -24.64 4.54
CA PRO A 150 -14.03 -25.27 5.81
C PRO A 150 -12.85 -25.42 6.78
N GLN A 151 -11.60 -25.32 6.29
CA GLN A 151 -10.38 -25.42 7.08
C GLN A 151 -9.67 -24.06 7.12
N PRO A 152 -8.99 -23.71 8.22
CA PRO A 152 -8.15 -22.53 8.31
C PRO A 152 -7.11 -22.45 7.16
N LEU A 153 -6.94 -21.25 6.64
CA LEU A 153 -5.98 -20.93 5.60
C LEU A 153 -4.95 -19.97 6.18
N PRO A 154 -4.00 -20.48 7.00
CA PRO A 154 -2.99 -19.65 7.60
C PRO A 154 -2.04 -19.09 6.54
N LEU A 155 -1.73 -17.82 6.67
CA LEU A 155 -0.81 -17.06 5.83
C LEU A 155 0.25 -16.41 6.71
N HIS A 156 1.43 -16.18 6.15
CA HIS A 156 2.42 -15.31 6.75
C HIS A 156 2.48 -14.01 5.93
N ALA A 157 1.61 -13.05 6.29
CA ALA A 157 1.29 -11.92 5.43
C ALA A 157 1.04 -10.63 6.22
N ASP A 158 1.09 -9.50 5.53
CA ASP A 158 0.69 -8.20 6.07
C ASP A 158 -0.84 -8.06 5.93
N PRO A 159 -1.58 -8.07 7.05
CA PRO A 159 -3.03 -8.10 7.00
C PRO A 159 -3.63 -6.81 6.48
N VAL A 160 -3.04 -5.64 6.81
CA VAL A 160 -3.55 -4.35 6.34
C VAL A 160 -3.46 -4.31 4.81
N ARG A 161 -2.32 -4.75 4.27
CA ARG A 161 -2.10 -4.79 2.82
C ARG A 161 -2.94 -5.85 2.12
N LEU A 162 -3.16 -7.02 2.71
CA LEU A 162 -4.07 -8.01 2.11
C LEU A 162 -5.53 -7.59 2.17
N VAL A 163 -6.00 -6.97 3.26
CA VAL A 163 -7.36 -6.39 3.32
C VAL A 163 -7.54 -5.35 2.21
N GLN A 164 -6.51 -4.53 1.96
CA GLN A 164 -6.51 -3.57 0.85
C GLN A 164 -6.63 -4.26 -0.53
N VAL A 165 -5.91 -5.36 -0.77
CA VAL A 165 -6.04 -6.16 -2.01
C VAL A 165 -7.49 -6.63 -2.18
N VAL A 166 -8.05 -7.30 -1.18
CA VAL A 166 -9.41 -7.88 -1.26
C VAL A 166 -10.45 -6.77 -1.42
N SER A 167 -10.31 -5.68 -0.68
CA SER A 167 -11.19 -4.51 -0.77
C SER A 167 -11.15 -3.87 -2.16
N ASN A 168 -9.97 -3.74 -2.77
CA ASN A 168 -9.85 -3.21 -4.13
C ASN A 168 -10.59 -4.08 -5.16
N LEU A 169 -10.48 -5.41 -5.04
CA LEU A 169 -11.19 -6.33 -5.93
C LEU A 169 -12.70 -6.25 -5.73
N LEU A 170 -13.18 -6.23 -4.48
CA LEU A 170 -14.60 -6.11 -4.16
C LEU A 170 -15.20 -4.76 -4.58
N VAL A 171 -14.48 -3.66 -4.38
CA VAL A 171 -14.90 -2.33 -4.83
C VAL A 171 -15.00 -2.28 -6.35
N ASN A 172 -14.03 -2.86 -7.07
CA ASN A 172 -14.09 -2.97 -8.52
C ASN A 172 -15.30 -3.79 -8.96
N ALA A 173 -15.52 -4.95 -8.34
CA ALA A 173 -16.67 -5.82 -8.62
C ALA A 173 -18.00 -5.06 -8.42
N ALA A 174 -18.16 -4.36 -7.29
CA ALA A 174 -19.35 -3.54 -6.99
C ALA A 174 -19.49 -2.30 -7.88
N LYS A 175 -18.40 -1.79 -8.44
CA LYS A 175 -18.41 -0.61 -9.31
C LYS A 175 -18.77 -0.95 -10.76
N PHE A 176 -18.27 -2.07 -11.26
CA PHE A 176 -18.45 -2.49 -12.64
C PHE A 176 -19.63 -3.46 -12.82
N THR A 177 -20.32 -3.79 -11.73
CA THR A 177 -21.59 -4.51 -11.75
C THR A 177 -22.76 -3.53 -11.70
N PRO A 178 -23.77 -3.66 -12.58
CA PRO A 178 -24.98 -2.86 -12.50
C PRO A 178 -25.72 -3.05 -11.16
N PRO A 179 -26.42 -2.02 -10.64
CA PRO A 179 -27.20 -2.13 -9.41
C PRO A 179 -28.14 -3.35 -9.42
N GLY A 180 -28.25 -4.06 -8.30
CA GLY A 180 -29.01 -5.32 -8.22
C GLY A 180 -28.25 -6.56 -8.73
N GLY A 181 -27.02 -6.41 -9.23
CA GLY A 181 -26.20 -7.54 -9.69
C GLY A 181 -25.65 -8.43 -8.58
N ARG A 182 -24.88 -9.45 -8.96
CA ARG A 182 -24.36 -10.49 -8.09
C ARG A 182 -22.84 -10.43 -8.00
N LEU A 183 -22.35 -10.51 -6.77
CA LEU A 183 -20.94 -10.58 -6.42
C LEU A 183 -20.69 -11.90 -5.68
N GLY A 184 -19.53 -12.48 -5.88
CA GLY A 184 -19.10 -13.72 -5.22
C GLY A 184 -17.69 -13.57 -4.66
N LEU A 185 -17.51 -14.08 -3.46
CA LEU A 185 -16.22 -14.17 -2.79
C LEU A 185 -16.04 -15.60 -2.29
N ARG A 186 -15.03 -16.30 -2.80
CA ARG A 186 -14.76 -17.69 -2.40
C ARG A 186 -13.32 -17.87 -1.97
N THR A 187 -13.11 -18.58 -0.86
CA THR A 187 -11.78 -19.05 -0.46
C THR A 187 -11.72 -20.56 -0.50
N GLU A 188 -10.60 -21.10 -0.96
CA GLU A 188 -10.34 -22.53 -1.01
C GLU A 188 -8.85 -22.83 -0.80
N ARG A 189 -8.56 -24.05 -0.36
CA ARG A 189 -7.19 -24.59 -0.33
C ARG A 189 -6.95 -25.35 -1.63
N ASP A 190 -5.84 -25.03 -2.29
CA ASP A 190 -5.29 -25.79 -3.41
C ASP A 190 -3.86 -26.21 -3.06
N GLY A 191 -3.71 -27.44 -2.55
CA GLY A 191 -2.42 -27.95 -2.06
C GLY A 191 -1.80 -27.07 -0.97
N ALA A 192 -0.64 -26.47 -1.29
CA ALA A 192 0.10 -25.56 -0.41
C ALA A 192 -0.26 -24.08 -0.60
N THR A 193 -1.34 -23.78 -1.32
CA THR A 193 -1.74 -22.43 -1.71
C THR A 193 -3.16 -22.14 -1.24
N ALA A 194 -3.38 -20.96 -0.69
CA ALA A 194 -4.70 -20.40 -0.46
C ALA A 194 -5.15 -19.68 -1.73
N VAL A 195 -6.36 -19.99 -2.20
CA VAL A 195 -6.97 -19.40 -3.39
C VAL A 195 -8.16 -18.56 -2.97
N LEU A 196 -8.15 -17.28 -3.34
CA LEU A 196 -9.23 -16.34 -3.16
C LEU A 196 -9.79 -15.96 -4.54
N ARG A 197 -11.10 -16.12 -4.74
CA ARG A 197 -11.80 -15.78 -5.98
C ARG A 197 -12.80 -14.68 -5.72
N VAL A 198 -12.73 -13.62 -6.52
CA VAL A 198 -13.73 -12.55 -6.57
C VAL A 198 -14.41 -12.62 -7.93
N THR A 199 -15.71 -12.91 -7.94
CA THR A 199 -16.51 -13.03 -9.17
C THR A 199 -17.60 -11.98 -9.22
N ASP A 200 -17.88 -11.46 -10.40
CA ASP A 200 -19.00 -10.56 -10.64
C ASP A 200 -19.75 -10.93 -11.92
N ASN A 201 -20.98 -10.43 -12.08
CA ASN A 201 -21.76 -10.54 -13.31
C ASN A 201 -21.92 -9.19 -14.03
N GLY A 202 -20.90 -8.32 -13.90
CA GLY A 202 -20.90 -6.97 -14.44
C GLY A 202 -20.59 -6.88 -15.92
N VAL A 203 -20.06 -5.72 -16.32
CA VAL A 203 -19.80 -5.37 -17.72
C VAL A 203 -18.74 -6.24 -18.39
N GLY A 204 -17.98 -7.03 -17.64
CA GLY A 204 -16.92 -7.88 -18.16
C GLY A 204 -15.73 -7.12 -18.73
N ILE A 205 -14.71 -7.86 -19.16
CA ILE A 205 -13.44 -7.33 -19.65
C ILE A 205 -13.21 -7.81 -21.09
N PRO A 206 -12.92 -6.91 -22.05
CA PRO A 206 -12.53 -7.27 -23.41
C PRO A 206 -11.24 -8.10 -23.45
N PRO A 207 -11.10 -9.10 -24.36
CA PRO A 207 -9.92 -9.96 -24.41
C PRO A 207 -8.59 -9.21 -24.57
N ASN A 208 -8.56 -8.13 -25.35
CA ASN A 208 -7.37 -7.29 -25.57
C ASN A 208 -6.93 -6.50 -24.32
N MET A 209 -7.76 -6.47 -23.26
CA MET A 209 -7.49 -5.75 -22.02
C MET A 209 -7.09 -6.67 -20.86
N LEU A 210 -7.25 -8.00 -20.98
CA LEU A 210 -6.96 -8.95 -19.88
C LEU A 210 -5.50 -8.85 -19.40
N ASP A 211 -4.55 -8.77 -20.32
CA ASP A 211 -3.12 -8.67 -19.98
C ASP A 211 -2.73 -7.26 -19.53
N LYS A 212 -3.51 -6.25 -19.95
CA LYS A 212 -3.20 -4.82 -19.71
C LYS A 212 -3.86 -4.28 -18.45
N ILE A 213 -4.91 -4.91 -17.92
CA ILE A 213 -5.72 -4.33 -16.83
C ILE A 213 -4.96 -4.15 -15.50
N PHE A 214 -3.85 -4.88 -15.32
CA PHE A 214 -2.94 -4.70 -14.19
C PHE A 214 -1.86 -3.64 -14.44
N GLY A 215 -1.78 -3.10 -15.66
CA GLY A 215 -0.90 -1.99 -15.98
C GLY A 215 -1.35 -0.70 -15.29
N LEU A 216 -0.39 0.14 -14.96
CA LEU A 216 -0.65 1.47 -14.40
C LEU A 216 -1.60 2.24 -15.33
N PHE A 217 -2.70 2.74 -14.76
CA PHE A 217 -3.70 3.57 -15.45
C PHE A 217 -4.50 2.84 -16.54
N ALA A 218 -4.44 1.51 -16.59
CA ALA A 218 -5.23 0.76 -17.54
C ALA A 218 -6.73 0.97 -17.29
N GLN A 219 -7.42 1.54 -18.28
CA GLN A 219 -8.87 1.69 -18.31
C GLN A 219 -9.40 1.08 -19.60
N VAL A 220 -10.45 0.27 -19.49
CA VAL A 220 -11.25 -0.14 -20.65
C VAL A 220 -12.00 1.12 -21.10
N GLU A 221 -11.88 1.50 -22.38
CA GLU A 221 -12.26 2.80 -22.97
C GLU A 221 -13.42 3.57 -22.31
N PRO A 222 -13.37 4.92 -22.29
CA PRO A 222 -14.39 5.75 -21.66
C PRO A 222 -15.70 5.71 -22.47
N SER A 223 -16.57 4.75 -22.17
CA SER A 223 -17.98 4.90 -22.48
C SER A 223 -18.52 6.11 -21.70
N LEU A 224 -19.12 7.05 -22.43
CA LEU A 224 -19.71 8.37 -22.11
C LEU A 224 -20.30 8.68 -20.71
N ALA A 225 -20.36 7.74 -19.77
CA ALA A 225 -20.71 7.96 -18.38
C ALA A 225 -19.50 8.45 -17.56
N ARG A 226 -19.04 9.67 -17.82
CA ARG A 226 -18.13 10.37 -16.89
C ARG A 226 -18.81 10.55 -15.54
N SER A 227 -18.25 9.94 -14.48
CA SER A 227 -18.18 10.48 -13.10
C SER A 227 -17.74 9.45 -12.03
N GLN A 228 -17.53 8.17 -12.34
CA GLN A 228 -17.23 7.15 -11.31
C GLN A 228 -15.84 6.47 -11.47
N GLY A 229 -15.04 6.89 -12.45
CA GLY A 229 -13.80 6.23 -12.87
C GLY A 229 -12.57 6.53 -12.01
N GLY A 230 -12.36 5.78 -10.92
CA GLY A 230 -11.09 5.76 -10.18
C GLY A 230 -9.84 5.53 -11.05
N LEU A 231 -8.69 5.98 -10.55
CA LEU A 231 -7.43 6.25 -11.28
C LEU A 231 -6.80 5.10 -12.08
N GLY A 232 -7.38 3.91 -12.13
CA GLY A 232 -6.76 2.76 -12.81
C GLY A 232 -5.52 2.23 -12.07
N ILE A 233 -5.37 2.55 -10.78
CA ILE A 233 -4.22 2.18 -9.97
C ILE A 233 -4.52 0.97 -9.06
N GLY A 234 -5.80 0.76 -8.72
CA GLY A 234 -6.20 -0.23 -7.70
C GLY A 234 -5.81 -1.67 -8.04
N LEU A 235 -5.87 -2.06 -9.32
CA LEU A 235 -5.49 -3.41 -9.76
C LEU A 235 -3.97 -3.59 -9.84
N THR A 236 -3.23 -2.57 -10.28
CA THR A 236 -1.76 -2.60 -10.25
C THR A 236 -1.24 -2.73 -8.82
N LEU A 237 -1.79 -1.93 -7.91
CA LEU A 237 -1.55 -2.02 -6.47
C LEU A 237 -1.85 -3.42 -5.93
N ALA A 238 -3.01 -3.99 -6.29
CA ALA A 238 -3.39 -5.33 -5.87
C ALA A 238 -2.37 -6.38 -6.36
N LYS A 239 -1.95 -6.29 -7.63
CA LYS A 239 -0.94 -7.17 -8.21
C LYS A 239 0.40 -7.06 -7.51
N THR A 240 0.95 -5.86 -7.35
CA THR A 240 2.24 -5.67 -6.68
C THR A 240 2.20 -6.17 -5.24
N LEU A 241 1.13 -5.87 -4.48
CA LEU A 241 1.02 -6.37 -3.10
C LEU A 241 0.94 -7.90 -3.05
N VAL A 242 0.18 -8.55 -3.93
CA VAL A 242 0.09 -10.02 -3.99
C VAL A 242 1.45 -10.64 -4.35
N GLU A 243 2.15 -10.09 -5.35
CA GLU A 243 3.48 -10.55 -5.76
C GLU A 243 4.51 -10.35 -4.63
N MET A 244 4.46 -9.22 -3.93
CA MET A 244 5.29 -8.98 -2.75
C MET A 244 5.00 -9.96 -1.61
N HIS A 245 3.82 -10.60 -1.56
CA HIS A 245 3.52 -11.68 -0.61
C HIS A 245 3.93 -13.07 -1.12
N GLY A 246 4.60 -13.15 -2.28
CA GLY A 246 4.97 -14.41 -2.93
C GLY A 246 3.79 -15.10 -3.62
N GLY A 247 2.72 -14.36 -3.90
CA GLY A 247 1.52 -14.85 -4.56
C GLY A 247 1.44 -14.49 -6.03
N THR A 248 0.32 -14.86 -6.65
CA THR A 248 -0.05 -14.44 -8.00
C THR A 248 -1.50 -13.96 -8.06
N ILE A 249 -1.78 -12.99 -8.93
CA ILE A 249 -3.14 -12.58 -9.25
C ILE A 249 -3.36 -12.73 -10.75
N VAL A 250 -4.49 -13.30 -11.13
CA VAL A 250 -4.92 -13.44 -12.52
C VAL A 250 -6.37 -13.02 -12.66
N VAL A 251 -6.77 -12.66 -13.89
CA VAL A 251 -8.14 -12.28 -14.21
C VAL A 251 -8.64 -13.12 -15.38
N ALA A 252 -9.90 -13.52 -15.32
CA ALA A 252 -10.61 -14.18 -16.41
C ALA A 252 -11.93 -13.46 -16.66
N SER A 253 -12.32 -13.34 -17.93
CA SER A 253 -13.61 -12.79 -18.35
C SER A 253 -13.96 -13.41 -19.70
N ALA A 254 -15.22 -13.81 -19.88
CA ALA A 254 -15.73 -14.34 -21.15
C ALA A 254 -16.12 -13.21 -22.14
N GLY A 255 -15.70 -11.98 -21.88
CA GLY A 255 -15.95 -10.81 -22.70
C GLY A 255 -17.03 -9.88 -22.13
N PRO A 256 -17.39 -8.81 -22.88
CA PRO A 256 -18.36 -7.83 -22.42
C PRO A 256 -19.71 -8.44 -22.04
N GLY A 257 -20.29 -7.98 -20.92
CA GLY A 257 -21.56 -8.42 -20.36
C GLY A 257 -21.55 -9.79 -19.69
N ARG A 258 -20.38 -10.42 -19.53
CA ARG A 258 -20.23 -11.74 -18.91
C ARG A 258 -19.59 -11.71 -17.52
N GLY A 259 -19.34 -10.52 -16.98
CA GLY A 259 -18.65 -10.31 -15.71
C GLY A 259 -17.17 -10.71 -15.75
N SER A 260 -16.54 -10.72 -14.58
CA SER A 260 -15.15 -11.11 -14.43
C SER A 260 -14.90 -11.99 -13.19
N GLU A 261 -13.81 -12.75 -13.24
CA GLU A 261 -13.27 -13.52 -12.11
C GLU A 261 -11.82 -13.10 -11.88
N PHE A 262 -11.53 -12.57 -10.70
CA PHE A 262 -10.17 -12.35 -10.22
C PHE A 262 -9.78 -13.47 -9.27
N VAL A 263 -8.62 -14.08 -9.51
CA VAL A 263 -8.10 -15.20 -8.71
C VAL A 263 -6.76 -14.80 -8.11
N VAL A 264 -6.72 -14.70 -6.78
CA VAL A 264 -5.51 -14.45 -5.99
C VAL A 264 -5.04 -15.76 -5.37
N ARG A 265 -3.76 -16.08 -5.54
CA ARG A 265 -3.10 -17.26 -4.98
C ARG A 265 -2.01 -16.81 -4.03
N LEU A 266 -2.04 -17.29 -2.79
CA LEU A 266 -1.05 -16.96 -1.76
C LEU A 266 -0.46 -18.24 -1.15
N PRO A 267 0.85 -18.30 -0.87
CA PRO A 267 1.45 -19.45 -0.21
C PRO A 267 0.89 -19.60 1.21
N LEU A 268 0.51 -20.82 1.57
CA LEU A 268 0.10 -21.11 2.95
C LEU A 268 1.31 -21.01 3.88
N GLY A 269 1.08 -20.36 5.02
CA GLY A 269 2.04 -20.29 6.11
C GLY A 269 1.87 -21.43 7.10
N ALA A 270 2.77 -21.47 8.09
CA ALA A 270 2.54 -22.28 9.28
C ALA A 270 1.26 -21.79 10.00
N PRO A 271 0.44 -22.71 10.55
CA PRO A 271 -0.74 -22.34 11.31
C PRO A 271 -0.37 -21.35 12.40
N ALA A 272 -1.07 -20.21 12.44
CA ALA A 272 -0.97 -19.30 13.56
C ALA A 272 -1.37 -20.07 14.83
N PRO A 273 -0.70 -19.85 15.97
CA PRO A 273 -1.22 -20.34 17.25
C PRO A 273 -2.66 -19.84 17.39
N PRO A 274 -3.58 -20.68 17.91
CA PRO A 274 -4.98 -20.29 18.06
C PRO A 274 -5.02 -18.96 18.81
N LYS A 275 -5.69 -17.97 18.22
CA LYS A 275 -5.94 -16.68 18.85
C LYS A 275 -6.54 -17.02 20.22
N ALA A 276 -5.78 -16.77 21.29
CA ALA A 276 -6.41 -16.66 22.59
C ALA A 276 -7.48 -15.59 22.37
N ALA A 277 -8.75 -15.91 22.66
CA ALA A 277 -9.79 -14.91 22.70
C ALA A 277 -9.20 -13.71 23.47
N PRO A 278 -9.35 -12.47 22.99
CA PRO A 278 -8.85 -11.33 23.73
C PRO A 278 -9.50 -11.43 25.11
N GLY A 279 -8.74 -11.91 26.08
CA GLY A 279 -9.07 -11.69 27.46
C GLY A 279 -9.06 -10.19 27.55
N GLU A 280 -10.22 -9.58 27.75
CA GLU A 280 -10.36 -8.21 28.20
C GLU A 280 -9.58 -8.11 29.52
N SER A 281 -8.26 -8.00 29.39
CA SER A 281 -7.43 -7.49 30.44
C SER A 281 -7.87 -6.04 30.58
N PRO A 282 -8.23 -5.60 31.79
CA PRO A 282 -8.73 -4.25 31.98
C PRO A 282 -7.74 -3.25 31.36
N PRO A 283 -8.22 -2.19 30.70
CA PRO A 283 -7.36 -1.25 30.00
C PRO A 283 -6.31 -0.72 30.97
N ARG A 284 -5.07 -1.17 30.77
CA ARG A 284 -3.95 -0.77 31.63
C ARG A 284 -3.56 0.64 31.23
N ARG A 285 -3.57 1.56 32.19
CA ARG A 285 -3.11 2.93 31.99
C ARG A 285 -1.58 2.93 31.90
N TYR A 286 -1.05 3.22 30.72
CA TYR A 286 0.38 3.39 30.49
C TYR A 286 0.79 4.85 30.62
N ARG A 287 2.04 5.06 31.05
CA ARG A 287 2.75 6.33 30.97
C ARG A 287 3.49 6.40 29.64
N ILE A 288 3.07 7.29 28.77
CA ILE A 288 3.56 7.42 27.41
C ILE A 288 4.32 8.73 27.27
N LEU A 289 5.53 8.68 26.74
CA LEU A 289 6.25 9.85 26.28
C LEU A 289 6.13 9.95 24.75
N LEU A 290 5.61 11.06 24.24
CA LEU A 290 5.52 11.36 22.81
C LEU A 290 6.54 12.46 22.45
N ILE A 291 7.46 12.16 21.54
CA ILE A 291 8.47 13.10 21.04
C ILE A 291 8.21 13.33 19.55
N GLU A 292 7.71 14.51 19.21
CA GLU A 292 7.27 14.89 17.86
C GLU A 292 7.49 16.39 17.69
N ASP A 293 8.21 16.83 16.67
CA ASP A 293 8.52 18.24 16.45
C ASP A 293 7.33 19.01 15.87
N HIS A 294 6.52 18.35 15.03
CA HIS A 294 5.33 18.96 14.46
C HIS A 294 4.24 19.19 15.52
N HIS A 295 3.99 20.48 15.83
CA HIS A 295 3.06 20.92 16.87
C HIS A 295 1.68 20.25 16.79
N ASP A 296 1.05 20.25 15.62
CA ASP A 296 -0.32 19.76 15.48
C ASP A 296 -0.41 18.23 15.59
N ALA A 297 0.59 17.51 15.07
CA ALA A 297 0.70 16.06 15.25
C ALA A 297 0.92 15.71 16.73
N ARG A 298 1.82 16.42 17.42
CA ARG A 298 2.10 16.23 18.84
C ARG A 298 0.86 16.45 19.71
N GLN A 299 0.13 17.55 19.48
CA GLN A 299 -1.10 17.87 20.23
C GLN A 299 -2.19 16.84 19.95
N THR A 300 -2.52 16.59 18.68
CA THR A 300 -3.65 15.72 18.32
C THR A 300 -3.41 14.27 18.75
N LEU A 301 -2.20 13.74 18.52
CA LEU A 301 -1.87 12.38 18.94
C LEU A 301 -1.79 12.27 20.48
N GLY A 302 -1.25 13.29 21.15
CA GLY A 302 -1.21 13.35 22.60
C GLY A 302 -2.61 13.39 23.23
N GLU A 303 -3.54 14.15 22.66
CA GLU A 303 -4.95 14.17 23.07
C GLU A 303 -5.64 12.83 22.84
N ALA A 304 -5.45 12.21 21.67
CA ALA A 304 -6.02 10.91 21.38
C ALA A 304 -5.56 9.83 22.37
N LEU A 305 -4.27 9.77 22.68
CA LEU A 305 -3.71 8.84 23.67
C LEU A 305 -4.23 9.12 25.10
N ARG A 306 -4.49 10.39 25.46
CA ARG A 306 -5.13 10.72 26.75
C ARG A 306 -6.60 10.30 26.79
N LEU A 307 -7.33 10.46 25.68
CA LEU A 307 -8.72 9.98 25.53
C LEU A 307 -8.81 8.46 25.64
N ALA A 308 -7.78 7.74 25.18
CA ALA A 308 -7.59 6.30 25.39
C ALA A 308 -7.29 5.91 26.86
N GLY A 309 -7.18 6.89 27.77
CA GLY A 309 -7.00 6.66 29.21
C GLY A 309 -5.54 6.60 29.67
N HIS A 310 -4.57 6.91 28.81
CA HIS A 310 -3.15 6.92 29.15
C HIS A 310 -2.70 8.23 29.82
N GLU A 311 -1.59 8.18 30.56
CA GLU A 311 -0.88 9.37 31.03
C GLU A 311 0.17 9.75 29.97
N VAL A 312 0.08 10.95 29.39
CA VAL A 312 0.90 11.32 28.22
C VAL A 312 1.74 12.56 28.49
N PHE A 313 3.06 12.36 28.45
CA PHE A 313 4.08 13.40 28.44
C PHE A 313 4.45 13.73 26.99
N VAL A 314 4.68 14.99 26.67
CA VAL A 314 4.99 15.44 25.30
C VAL A 314 6.26 16.26 25.28
N ALA A 315 7.10 16.03 24.27
CA ALA A 315 8.29 16.83 23.96
C ALA A 315 8.28 17.23 22.49
N ASP A 316 8.81 18.42 22.18
CA ASP A 316 8.89 18.94 20.81
C ASP A 316 10.27 18.72 20.16
N ASN A 317 11.24 18.21 20.92
CA ASN A 317 12.58 17.92 20.43
C ASN A 317 13.19 16.74 21.19
N GLY A 318 14.26 16.16 20.61
CA GLY A 318 14.91 14.98 21.18
C GLY A 318 15.60 15.23 22.52
N ALA A 319 16.11 16.44 22.78
CA ALA A 319 16.81 16.75 24.04
C ALA A 319 15.82 16.76 25.22
N ASP A 320 14.74 17.53 25.10
CA ASP A 320 13.69 17.59 26.12
C ASP A 320 13.01 16.22 26.29
N GLY A 321 12.88 15.46 25.19
CA GLY A 321 12.39 14.10 25.22
C GLY A 321 13.26 13.16 26.07
N ILE A 322 14.59 13.27 25.97
CA ILE A 322 15.51 12.50 26.82
C ILE A 322 15.34 12.91 28.29
N ASP A 323 15.29 14.20 28.59
CA ASP A 323 15.16 14.69 29.96
C ASP A 323 13.84 14.23 30.60
N LEU A 324 12.73 14.28 29.86
CA LEU A 324 11.44 13.76 30.32
C LEU A 324 11.45 12.24 30.48
N ALA A 325 12.13 11.50 29.60
CA ALA A 325 12.26 10.05 29.74
C ALA A 325 12.96 9.68 31.06
N LEU A 326 14.05 10.38 31.38
CA LEU A 326 14.83 10.16 32.61
C LEU A 326 14.08 10.61 33.87
N ALA A 327 13.32 11.70 33.80
CA ALA A 327 12.57 12.22 34.93
C ALA A 327 11.32 11.39 35.26
N HIS A 328 10.61 10.93 34.23
CA HIS A 328 9.29 10.29 34.40
C HIS A 328 9.31 8.77 34.25
N HIS A 329 10.36 8.17 33.68
CA HIS A 329 10.48 6.72 33.46
C HIS A 329 9.28 6.10 32.72
N PRO A 330 8.86 6.62 31.56
CA PRO A 330 7.62 6.18 30.90
C PRO A 330 7.62 4.67 30.60
N ASP A 331 6.45 4.05 30.54
CA ASP A 331 6.31 2.65 30.13
C ASP A 331 6.58 2.50 28.62
N VAL A 332 6.19 3.50 27.83
CA VAL A 332 6.38 3.55 26.38
C VAL A 332 6.87 4.93 25.97
N ALA A 333 7.87 5.00 25.07
CA ALA A 333 8.22 6.23 24.37
C ALA A 333 7.97 6.07 22.87
N VAL A 334 7.17 6.97 22.31
CA VAL A 334 6.86 7.10 20.89
C VAL A 334 7.68 8.28 20.36
N VAL A 335 8.60 8.02 19.43
CA VAL A 335 9.65 8.97 19.05
C VAL A 335 9.71 9.13 17.54
N ASP A 336 9.55 10.36 17.04
CA ASP A 336 9.87 10.66 15.64
C ASP A 336 11.37 10.47 15.37
N ILE A 337 11.70 9.78 14.29
CA ILE A 337 13.09 9.65 13.82
C ILE A 337 13.62 10.99 13.31
N GLY A 338 12.77 11.76 12.62
CA GLY A 338 13.12 12.97 11.88
C GLY A 338 13.31 14.24 12.72
N LEU A 339 13.57 14.11 14.02
CA LEU A 339 13.67 15.26 14.92
C LEU A 339 14.83 16.20 14.56
N PRO A 340 14.63 17.53 14.66
CA PRO A 340 15.70 18.50 14.50
C PRO A 340 16.68 18.45 15.67
N GLY A 341 17.98 18.66 15.38
CA GLY A 341 19.03 18.61 16.39
C GLY A 341 19.38 17.18 16.78
N VAL A 342 18.78 16.69 17.87
CA VAL A 342 19.01 15.32 18.36
C VAL A 342 18.08 14.37 17.60
N SER A 343 18.66 13.51 16.75
CA SER A 343 17.89 12.55 15.97
C SER A 343 17.15 11.54 16.86
N GLY A 344 16.01 11.01 16.42
CA GLY A 344 15.28 9.99 17.18
C GLY A 344 16.09 8.71 17.44
N TYR A 345 17.05 8.38 16.58
CA TYR A 345 18.01 7.29 16.81
C TYR A 345 18.90 7.56 18.03
N GLU A 346 19.36 8.79 18.19
CA GLU A 346 20.19 9.18 19.31
C GLU A 346 19.39 9.24 20.62
N VAL A 347 18.13 9.69 20.55
CA VAL A 347 17.18 9.58 21.67
C VAL A 347 17.05 8.12 22.11
N ALA A 348 16.78 7.20 21.18
CA ALA A 348 16.64 5.78 21.49
C ALA A 348 17.90 5.19 22.14
N ALA A 349 19.08 5.48 21.59
CA ALA A 349 20.34 4.99 22.13
C ALA A 349 20.61 5.49 23.56
N ARG A 350 20.35 6.78 23.83
CA ARG A 350 20.53 7.40 25.16
C ARG A 350 19.52 6.88 26.18
N VAL A 351 18.24 6.81 25.80
CA VAL A 351 17.17 6.26 26.66
C VAL A 351 17.44 4.80 26.98
N ARG A 352 17.87 4.00 25.99
CA ARG A 352 18.19 2.59 26.20
C ARG A 352 19.41 2.40 27.09
N THR A 353 20.42 3.26 26.97
CA THR A 353 21.61 3.24 27.86
C THR A 353 21.23 3.56 29.31
N ALA A 354 20.33 4.52 29.53
CA ALA A 354 19.98 4.96 30.89
C ALA A 354 18.89 4.11 31.56
N LEU A 355 17.89 3.65 30.81
CA LEU A 355 16.69 2.97 31.34
C LEU A 355 16.60 1.48 30.96
N GLY A 356 17.47 1.00 30.06
CA GLY A 356 17.45 -0.40 29.63
C GLY A 356 16.15 -0.78 28.92
N SER A 357 15.79 -2.06 28.97
CA SER A 357 14.57 -2.63 28.36
C SER A 357 13.26 -2.33 29.11
N THR A 358 13.31 -1.50 30.16
CA THR A 358 12.12 -1.15 30.96
C THR A 358 11.14 -0.25 30.21
N VAL A 359 11.65 0.59 29.31
CA VAL A 359 10.85 1.46 28.44
C VAL A 359 10.70 0.81 27.07
N ARG A 360 9.48 0.66 26.58
CA ARG A 360 9.27 0.25 25.18
C ARG A 360 9.45 1.43 24.25
N LEU A 361 10.33 1.32 23.26
CA LEU A 361 10.62 2.36 22.27
C LEU A 361 9.92 2.06 20.95
N ILE A 362 9.06 2.98 20.50
CA ILE A 362 8.34 2.90 19.23
C ILE A 362 8.79 4.06 18.34
N ALA A 363 9.36 3.77 17.18
CA ALA A 363 9.75 4.78 16.21
C ALA A 363 8.58 5.23 15.33
N LEU A 364 8.36 6.54 15.18
CA LEU A 364 7.53 7.12 14.13
C LEU A 364 8.42 7.54 12.96
N THR A 365 8.09 7.10 11.75
CA THR A 365 8.92 7.39 10.58
C THR A 365 8.12 7.76 9.35
N GLY A 366 8.59 8.73 8.57
CA GLY A 366 8.08 9.00 7.22
C GLY A 366 8.53 7.95 6.19
N TYR A 367 9.64 7.24 6.47
CA TYR A 367 10.29 6.29 5.57
C TYR A 367 10.22 4.86 6.14
N GLY A 368 9.72 3.91 5.35
CA GLY A 368 9.44 2.54 5.79
C GLY A 368 10.46 1.50 5.31
N GLN A 369 11.67 1.91 4.93
CA GLN A 369 12.63 1.01 4.28
C GLN A 369 13.16 -0.06 5.25
N ALA A 370 13.56 -1.21 4.71
CA ALA A 370 14.25 -2.26 5.50
C ALA A 370 15.54 -1.72 6.15
N GLU A 371 16.23 -0.78 5.49
CA GLU A 371 17.40 -0.11 6.06
C GLU A 371 17.05 0.79 7.24
N ASP A 372 15.96 1.57 7.15
CA ASP A 372 15.46 2.40 8.26
C ASP A 372 15.09 1.54 9.46
N ARG A 373 14.42 0.39 9.25
CA ARG A 373 14.14 -0.55 10.34
C ARG A 373 15.40 -1.11 10.98
N ARG A 374 16.37 -1.53 10.17
CA ARG A 374 17.65 -2.04 10.68
C ARG A 374 18.34 -0.99 11.52
N ARG A 375 18.35 0.27 11.06
CA ARG A 375 18.90 1.40 11.80
C ARG A 375 18.12 1.68 13.09
N SER A 376 16.79 1.64 13.05
CA SER A 376 15.94 1.81 14.25
C SER A 376 16.19 0.71 15.28
N HIS A 377 16.21 -0.54 14.84
CA HIS A 377 16.46 -1.66 15.74
C HIS A 377 17.91 -1.63 16.29
N ALA A 378 18.89 -1.26 15.47
CA ALA A 378 20.27 -1.07 15.92
C ALA A 378 20.41 0.08 16.93
N ALA A 379 19.59 1.13 16.81
CA ALA A 379 19.52 2.24 17.76
C ALA A 379 18.77 1.89 19.06
N GLY A 380 18.10 0.73 19.10
CA GLY A 380 17.43 0.22 20.31
C GLY A 380 15.91 0.31 20.32
N PHE A 381 15.26 0.64 19.19
CA PHE A 381 13.79 0.62 19.08
C PHE A 381 13.23 -0.81 19.09
N ASP A 382 12.09 -1.00 19.76
CA ASP A 382 11.36 -2.29 19.84
C ASP A 382 10.33 -2.46 18.72
N ALA A 383 9.80 -1.33 18.22
CA ALA A 383 8.83 -1.32 17.13
C ALA A 383 9.02 -0.05 16.28
N HIS A 384 8.46 -0.07 15.07
CA HIS A 384 8.41 1.08 14.19
C HIS A 384 7.04 1.18 13.53
N VAL A 385 6.59 2.40 13.28
CA VAL A 385 5.35 2.73 12.61
C VAL A 385 5.60 3.80 11.56
N VAL A 386 5.02 3.59 10.39
CA VAL A 386 5.12 4.52 9.27
C VAL A 386 3.98 5.54 9.35
N LYS A 387 4.30 6.83 9.24
CA LYS A 387 3.33 7.91 9.15
C LYS A 387 2.60 7.86 7.78
N PRO A 388 1.28 8.12 7.71
CA PRO A 388 0.40 8.51 8.81
C PRO A 388 -0.02 7.32 9.69
N VAL A 389 -0.04 7.51 11.01
CA VAL A 389 -0.40 6.48 12.00
C VAL A 389 -1.82 6.71 12.53
N GLY A 390 -2.64 5.66 12.56
CA GLY A 390 -3.91 5.63 13.28
C GLY A 390 -3.71 5.37 14.77
N VAL A 391 -4.61 5.88 15.60
CA VAL A 391 -4.52 5.74 17.07
C VAL A 391 -4.64 4.27 17.47
N GLU A 392 -5.50 3.52 16.78
CA GLU A 392 -5.77 2.11 17.00
C GLU A 392 -4.54 1.23 16.72
N ASP A 393 -3.80 1.55 15.65
CA ASP A 393 -2.54 0.86 15.30
C ASP A 393 -1.46 1.12 16.36
N LEU A 394 -1.41 2.35 16.89
CA LEU A 394 -0.47 2.71 17.93
C LEU A 394 -0.84 2.05 19.27
N GLU A 395 -2.12 2.01 19.62
CA GLU A 395 -2.64 1.31 20.81
C GLU A 395 -2.28 -0.18 20.78
N ALA A 396 -2.45 -0.84 19.64
CA ALA A 396 -2.09 -2.25 19.50
C ALA A 396 -0.61 -2.50 19.84
N LEU A 397 0.29 -1.59 19.43
CA LEU A 397 1.72 -1.69 19.72
C LEU A 397 2.07 -1.39 21.18
N ILE A 398 1.31 -0.50 21.83
CA ILE A 398 1.44 -0.20 23.26
C ILE A 398 1.04 -1.42 24.11
N VAL A 399 -0.08 -2.07 23.77
CA VAL A 399 -0.66 -3.20 24.53
C VAL A 399 0.15 -4.50 24.42
N LEU A 400 0.82 -4.73 23.28
CA LEU A 400 1.71 -5.89 23.06
C LEU A 400 2.89 -5.98 24.05
N SER A 401 3.08 -5.01 24.94
CA SER A 401 4.09 -5.02 26.02
C SER A 401 3.80 -6.06 27.12
N SER A 402 2.56 -6.49 27.29
CA SER A 402 2.16 -7.30 28.46
C SER A 402 2.45 -8.81 28.34
N ALA A 403 2.59 -9.36 27.12
CA ALA A 403 2.69 -10.81 26.93
C ALA A 403 4.09 -11.39 27.21
N SER A 404 5.15 -10.59 27.12
CA SER A 404 6.53 -11.08 27.25
C SER A 404 7.09 -11.03 28.68
N ALA A 405 6.45 -10.30 29.60
CA ALA A 405 6.90 -10.19 30.99
C ALA A 405 6.35 -11.30 31.92
N ALA A 406 5.34 -12.06 31.47
CA ALA A 406 4.66 -13.08 32.30
C ALA A 406 5.26 -14.50 32.22
N HIS A 407 6.27 -14.74 31.36
CA HIS A 407 6.89 -16.07 31.19
C HIS A 407 8.30 -16.19 31.81
N GLY A 408 8.69 -15.24 32.66
CA GLY A 408 10.01 -15.17 33.28
C GLY A 408 10.01 -15.32 34.80
N SER A 409 9.19 -16.20 35.37
CA SER A 409 9.36 -16.65 36.76
C SER A 409 8.76 -18.04 36.96
N ALA A 410 9.59 -19.06 36.75
CA ALA A 410 9.44 -20.39 37.34
C ALA A 410 10.82 -20.83 37.79
#